data_AF-A0AB34HQC4-F1
#
_entry.id   AF-A0AB34HQC4-F1
#
_cell.length_a   1.000
_cell.length_b   1.000
_cell.length_c   1.000
_cell.angle_alpha   90.00
_cell.angle_beta   90.00
_cell.angle_gamma   90.00
#
_symmetry.space_group_name_H-M   'P 1'
#
loop_
_entity.id
_entity.type
_entity.pdbx_description
1 polymer ?
#
loop_
_entity_poly.entity_id
_entity_poly.type
_entity_poly.pdbx_seq_one_letter_code
_entity_poly.pdbx_strand_id
1 'polypeptide(L)'
;MAAPCKAVIVPGNGGGDVATYGWYGWVKRRLEQIPGFQCLAKNMPDPITARESIWLPFMETELHCDEETIIIGHSSGAIAAMRRTSRPSSPPPAVSSPPSPLRCPQPGLQTSVQFLEHAERVPSLGLCLPLFSLDSLSPDTCMAFSSLGLCSSRMYAETHRVYAIVLVSAYTSDLGDDNERASGYFSRPWQWEKIKANCPHIVQFGSTDDPFLPWKEQQEVANRLEAKLYRFTDRGHFQNTEFHELVSVVKSMLEVPG
;
A
#
# COMPACT_ATOMS: atom_id res chain seq x y z
N MET A 1 -15.20 -6.52 5.24
CA MET A 1 -13.84 -6.93 4.80
C MET A 1 -13.57 -8.30 5.43
N ALA A 2 -12.58 -9.05 4.95
CA ALA A 2 -12.15 -10.25 5.67
C ALA A 2 -11.61 -9.86 7.06
N ALA A 3 -11.58 -10.81 8.00
CA ALA A 3 -10.85 -10.62 9.26
C ALA A 3 -9.35 -10.50 8.95
N PRO A 4 -8.58 -9.67 9.68
CA PRO A 4 -7.20 -9.39 9.33
C PRO A 4 -6.32 -10.56 9.74
N CYS A 5 -5.46 -11.01 8.81
CA CYS A 5 -4.55 -12.13 9.02
C CYS A 5 -3.17 -11.69 9.53
N LYS A 6 -2.82 -10.41 9.40
CA LYS A 6 -1.51 -9.87 9.80
C LYS A 6 -1.53 -8.47 10.38
N ALA A 7 -0.57 -8.20 11.26
CA ALA A 7 -0.13 -6.87 11.63
C ALA A 7 1.24 -6.53 11.02
N VAL A 8 1.47 -5.24 10.76
CA VAL A 8 2.75 -4.70 10.30
C VAL A 8 3.15 -3.56 11.22
N ILE A 9 4.29 -3.68 11.91
CA ILE A 9 4.86 -2.60 12.72
C ILE A 9 5.75 -1.73 11.83
N VAL A 10 5.43 -0.44 11.75
CA VAL A 10 6.25 0.60 11.12
C VAL A 10 6.81 1.49 12.23
N PRO A 11 8.12 1.45 12.50
CA PRO A 11 8.73 2.19 13.60
C PRO A 11 8.76 3.71 13.32
N GLY A 12 9.12 4.49 14.35
CA GLY A 12 9.58 5.86 14.16
C GLY A 12 10.91 5.92 13.40
N ASN A 13 11.33 7.11 12.99
CA ASN A 13 12.67 7.30 12.43
C ASN A 13 13.78 7.00 13.49
N GLY A 14 15.00 6.81 13.01
CA GLY A 14 16.17 6.43 13.80
C GLY A 14 16.77 5.07 13.41
N GLY A 15 18.09 4.92 13.56
CA GLY A 15 18.84 3.73 13.16
C GLY A 15 18.76 2.54 14.13
N GLY A 16 17.74 2.48 14.99
CA GLY A 16 17.55 1.39 15.95
C GLY A 16 16.99 0.13 15.27
N ASP A 17 17.50 -1.05 15.63
CA ASP A 17 16.96 -2.31 15.12
C ASP A 17 15.56 -2.57 15.68
N VAL A 18 14.56 -2.66 14.82
CA VAL A 18 13.14 -2.89 15.17
C VAL A 18 12.92 -4.17 15.98
N ALA A 19 13.82 -5.16 15.88
CA ALA A 19 13.71 -6.39 16.66
C ALA A 19 14.03 -6.19 18.16
N THR A 20 14.80 -5.15 18.51
CA THR A 20 15.33 -4.92 19.86
C THR A 20 15.04 -3.53 20.44
N TYR A 21 14.72 -2.53 19.61
CA TYR A 21 14.43 -1.17 20.02
C TYR A 21 12.98 -1.01 20.51
N GLY A 22 12.81 -0.32 21.65
CA GLY A 22 11.52 0.00 22.24
C GLY A 22 10.63 -1.24 22.44
N TRP A 23 9.33 -1.08 22.22
CA TRP A 23 8.33 -2.13 22.39
C TRP A 23 8.09 -2.98 21.13
N TYR A 24 8.67 -2.62 19.98
CA TYR A 24 8.32 -3.23 18.68
C TYR A 24 8.48 -4.76 18.68
N GLY A 25 9.68 -5.23 19.05
CA GLY A 25 9.98 -6.66 19.14
C GLY A 25 9.17 -7.38 20.22
N TRP A 26 8.80 -6.69 21.31
CA TRP A 26 7.92 -7.24 22.36
C TRP A 26 6.49 -7.43 21.84
N VAL A 27 5.91 -6.40 21.23
CA VAL A 27 4.57 -6.44 20.63
C VAL A 27 4.50 -7.52 19.56
N LYS A 28 5.50 -7.60 18.68
CA LYS A 28 5.61 -8.67 17.67
C LYS A 28 5.48 -10.06 18.29
N ARG A 29 6.29 -10.38 19.31
CA ARG A 29 6.22 -11.68 20.02
C ARG A 29 4.87 -11.93 20.70
N ARG A 30 4.16 -10.89 21.15
CA ARG A 30 2.82 -11.03 21.78
C ARG A 30 1.69 -11.20 20.77
N LEU A 31 1.82 -10.65 19.57
CA LEU A 31 0.85 -10.83 18.50
C LEU A 31 1.02 -12.19 17.81
N GLU A 32 2.26 -12.68 17.66
CA GLU A 32 2.54 -14.03 17.13
C GLU A 32 2.15 -15.17 18.10
N GLN A 33 1.72 -14.86 19.33
CA GLN A 33 1.09 -15.82 20.24
C GLN A 33 -0.39 -16.08 19.90
N ILE A 34 -0.97 -15.32 18.95
CA ILE A 34 -2.36 -15.47 18.52
C ILE A 34 -2.41 -16.51 17.38
N PRO A 35 -3.16 -17.63 17.50
CA PRO A 35 -3.20 -18.66 16.48
C PRO A 35 -3.62 -18.13 15.11
N GLY A 36 -2.81 -18.41 14.08
CA GLY A 36 -3.08 -18.01 12.70
C GLY A 36 -2.79 -16.54 12.36
N PHE A 37 -2.38 -15.71 13.34
CA PHE A 37 -2.09 -14.30 13.13
C PHE A 37 -0.58 -14.04 12.99
N GLN A 38 -0.19 -13.23 12.00
CA GLN A 38 1.21 -12.88 11.75
C GLN A 38 1.53 -11.46 12.22
N CYS A 39 2.79 -11.20 12.62
CA CYS A 39 3.26 -9.84 12.88
C CYS A 39 4.61 -9.58 12.23
N LEU A 40 4.63 -8.72 11.21
CA LEU A 40 5.84 -8.29 10.53
C LEU A 40 6.42 -7.04 11.20
N ALA A 41 7.73 -7.04 11.42
CA ALA A 41 8.52 -5.88 11.80
C ALA A 41 9.88 -6.03 11.12
N LYS A 42 10.20 -5.17 10.15
CA LYS A 42 11.49 -5.14 9.44
C LYS A 42 12.14 -3.77 9.64
N ASN A 43 13.47 -3.72 9.62
CA ASN A 43 14.19 -2.45 9.61
C ASN A 43 13.86 -1.69 8.33
N MET A 44 13.46 -0.43 8.47
CA MET A 44 13.03 0.38 7.34
C MET A 44 14.25 0.88 6.54
N PRO A 45 14.20 0.89 5.19
CA PRO A 45 15.19 1.59 4.38
C PRO A 45 15.14 3.10 4.66
N ASP A 46 16.24 3.82 4.47
CA ASP A 46 16.36 5.24 4.87
C ASP A 46 15.83 5.51 6.31
N PRO A 47 16.37 4.83 7.33
CA PRO A 47 15.78 4.85 8.67
C PRO A 47 15.85 6.23 9.34
N ILE A 48 16.78 7.10 8.93
CA ILE A 48 17.01 8.41 9.58
C ILE A 48 16.04 9.48 9.09
N THR A 49 15.86 9.65 7.78
CA THR A 49 14.96 10.67 7.21
C THR A 49 13.55 10.12 6.91
N ALA A 50 13.39 8.80 6.92
CA ALA A 50 12.10 8.12 6.78
C ALA A 50 11.29 8.53 5.53
N ARG A 51 11.95 8.84 4.40
CA ARG A 51 11.32 9.50 3.25
C ARG A 51 10.09 8.76 2.73
N GLU A 52 9.02 9.51 2.48
CA GLU A 52 7.76 8.99 1.93
C GLU A 52 7.98 8.18 0.64
N SER A 53 8.84 8.69 -0.24
CA SER A 53 9.20 8.08 -1.52
C SER A 53 9.96 6.75 -1.40
N ILE A 54 10.37 6.35 -0.19
CA ILE A 54 11.12 5.14 0.10
C ILE A 54 10.27 4.22 1.02
N TRP A 55 9.69 4.77 2.08
CA TRP A 55 8.89 4.01 3.05
C TRP A 55 7.56 3.52 2.49
N LEU A 56 6.82 4.33 1.72
CA LEU A 56 5.52 3.87 1.20
C LEU A 56 5.65 2.73 0.19
N PRO A 57 6.61 2.76 -0.78
CA PRO A 57 6.90 1.60 -1.61
C PRO A 57 7.32 0.37 -0.78
N PHE A 58 8.19 0.52 0.22
CA PHE A 58 8.61 -0.61 1.07
C PHE A 58 7.46 -1.23 1.86
N MET A 59 6.54 -0.41 2.40
CA MET A 59 5.32 -0.89 3.05
C MET A 59 4.41 -1.68 2.09
N GLU A 60 4.42 -1.34 0.81
CA GLU A 60 3.61 -1.98 -0.23
C GLU A 60 4.26 -3.26 -0.76
N THR A 61 5.55 -3.24 -1.11
CA THR A 61 6.23 -4.38 -1.76
C THR A 61 6.89 -5.34 -0.79
N GLU A 62 7.41 -4.88 0.36
CA GLU A 62 8.21 -5.70 1.29
C GLU A 62 7.47 -6.06 2.59
N LEU A 63 6.49 -5.24 2.99
CA LEU A 63 5.62 -5.53 4.15
C LEU A 63 4.22 -6.00 3.74
N HIS A 64 3.90 -5.95 2.44
CA HIS A 64 2.63 -6.40 1.85
C HIS A 64 1.40 -5.81 2.55
N CYS A 65 1.43 -4.51 2.87
CA CYS A 65 0.30 -3.82 3.48
C CYS A 65 -0.89 -3.71 2.50
N ASP A 66 -1.95 -4.44 2.82
CA ASP A 66 -3.18 -4.67 2.02
C ASP A 66 -4.46 -4.62 2.88
N GLU A 67 -5.62 -4.94 2.30
CA GLU A 67 -6.92 -4.89 2.98
C GLU A 67 -7.09 -5.85 4.17
N GLU A 68 -6.19 -6.82 4.36
CA GLU A 68 -6.19 -7.76 5.50
C GLU A 68 -5.15 -7.37 6.58
N THR A 69 -4.51 -6.20 6.44
CA THR A 69 -3.42 -5.74 7.30
C THR A 69 -3.88 -4.75 8.36
N ILE A 70 -3.44 -4.95 9.60
CA ILE A 70 -3.41 -3.92 10.65
C ILE A 70 -2.04 -3.23 10.62
N ILE A 71 -1.98 -1.95 10.22
CA ILE A 71 -0.72 -1.18 10.30
C ILE A 71 -0.59 -0.57 11.70
N ILE A 72 0.50 -0.87 12.38
CA ILE A 72 0.87 -0.33 13.69
C ILE A 72 2.02 0.66 13.46
N GLY A 73 1.69 1.94 13.31
CA GLY A 73 2.68 3.00 13.05
C GLY A 73 3.06 3.76 14.31
N HIS A 74 4.35 3.96 14.55
CA HIS A 74 4.87 4.79 15.64
C HIS A 74 5.56 6.04 15.11
N SER A 75 5.24 7.23 15.63
CA SER A 75 5.90 8.50 15.24
C SER A 75 5.90 8.69 13.72
N SER A 76 7.04 8.85 13.06
CA SER A 76 7.15 8.90 11.58
C SER A 76 6.48 7.70 10.87
N GLY A 77 6.41 6.52 11.49
CA GLY A 77 5.66 5.36 10.99
C GLY A 77 4.14 5.50 11.07
N ALA A 78 3.63 6.28 12.02
CA ALA A 78 2.21 6.67 12.06
C ALA A 78 1.86 7.64 10.92
N ILE A 79 2.78 8.58 10.63
CA ILE A 79 2.70 9.50 9.48
C ILE A 79 2.68 8.71 8.17
N ALA A 80 3.57 7.72 8.02
CA ALA A 80 3.62 6.81 6.89
C ALA A 80 2.31 6.00 6.72
N ALA A 81 1.73 5.47 7.81
CA ALA A 81 0.45 4.76 7.79
C ALA A 81 -0.71 5.65 7.32
N MET A 82 -0.78 6.91 7.79
CA MET A 82 -1.76 7.89 7.33
C MET A 82 -1.55 8.30 5.85
N ARG A 83 -0.31 8.40 5.38
CA ARG A 83 -0.06 8.71 3.96
C ARG A 83 -0.32 7.53 3.03
N ARG A 84 0.02 6.29 3.42
CA ARG A 84 -0.29 5.03 2.71
C ARG A 84 -1.79 4.92 2.40
N THR A 85 -2.63 5.18 3.38
CA THR A 85 -4.11 5.13 3.27
C THR A 85 -4.72 6.31 2.52
N SER A 86 -3.97 7.41 2.33
CA SER A 86 -4.43 8.61 1.59
C SER A 86 -4.15 8.59 0.08
N ARG A 87 -3.34 7.63 -0.40
CA ARG A 87 -2.96 7.50 -1.81
C ARG A 87 -4.18 7.14 -2.70
N PRO A 88 -4.24 7.62 -3.95
CA PRO A 88 -5.30 7.26 -4.89
C PRO A 88 -5.18 5.81 -5.34
N SER A 89 -6.32 5.15 -5.58
CA SER A 89 -6.39 3.79 -6.12
C SER A 89 -6.16 3.77 -7.64
N SER A 90 -4.96 4.12 -8.09
CA SER A 90 -4.42 3.87 -9.44
C SER A 90 -3.00 4.43 -9.60
N PRO A 91 -2.16 3.85 -10.48
CA PRO A 91 -0.93 4.49 -10.94
C PRO A 91 -1.24 5.75 -11.78
N PRO A 92 -0.27 6.65 -12.00
CA PRO A 92 -0.43 7.69 -13.02
C PRO A 92 -0.71 7.05 -14.38
N PRO A 93 -1.52 7.69 -15.26
CA PRO A 93 -1.74 7.17 -16.59
C PRO A 93 -0.41 7.02 -17.32
N ALA A 94 -0.20 5.87 -17.94
CA ALA A 94 1.01 5.62 -18.72
C ALA A 94 1.16 6.72 -19.79
N VAL A 95 2.19 7.55 -19.66
CA VAL A 95 2.55 8.51 -20.71
C VAL A 95 2.93 7.68 -21.93
N SER A 96 2.04 7.67 -22.93
CA SER A 96 2.24 7.03 -24.22
C SER A 96 3.28 7.79 -25.03
N SER A 97 4.55 7.67 -24.60
CA SER A 97 5.71 7.99 -25.42
C SER A 97 5.60 7.19 -26.72
N PRO A 98 5.45 7.81 -27.90
CA PRO A 98 5.45 7.08 -29.14
C PRO A 98 6.83 6.41 -29.32
N PRO A 99 6.92 5.21 -29.91
CA PRO A 99 8.19 4.57 -30.15
C PRO A 99 8.97 5.38 -31.20
N SER A 100 10.01 6.09 -30.76
CA SER A 100 11.03 6.64 -31.66
C SER A 100 11.64 5.49 -32.48
N PRO A 101 11.57 5.51 -33.82
CA PRO A 101 12.15 4.45 -34.62
C PRO A 101 13.67 4.51 -34.53
N LEU A 102 14.26 3.48 -33.89
CA LEU A 102 15.70 3.26 -33.88
C LEU A 102 16.20 3.08 -35.31
N ARG A 103 16.91 4.10 -35.82
CA ARG A 103 17.44 4.13 -37.18
C ARG A 103 18.84 3.52 -37.22
N CYS A 104 18.94 2.20 -37.37
CA CYS A 104 20.20 1.57 -37.77
C CYS A 104 20.56 2.02 -39.21
N PRO A 105 21.81 2.43 -39.49
CA PRO A 105 22.22 2.81 -40.83
C PRO A 105 22.54 1.57 -41.67
N GLN A 106 22.10 1.56 -42.94
CA GLN A 106 22.67 0.68 -43.95
C GLN A 106 23.47 1.50 -44.98
N PRO A 107 24.69 1.07 -45.37
CA PRO A 107 25.38 1.61 -46.54
C PRO A 107 24.64 1.17 -47.81
N GLY A 108 24.53 2.06 -48.81
CA GLY A 108 23.61 1.89 -49.94
C GLY A 108 24.26 1.75 -51.32
N LEU A 109 23.39 1.61 -52.34
CA LEU A 109 23.66 1.52 -53.80
C LEU A 109 24.48 0.27 -54.22
N GLN A 110 24.29 -0.41 -55.35
CA GLN A 110 23.45 -0.28 -56.57
C GLN A 110 23.18 -1.74 -57.10
N THR A 111 22.38 -2.09 -58.13
CA THR A 111 21.83 -1.36 -59.29
C THR A 111 20.50 -2.02 -59.78
N SER A 112 19.95 -1.51 -60.88
CA SER A 112 18.87 -2.02 -61.76
C SER A 112 19.15 -3.33 -62.53
N VAL A 113 18.08 -4.07 -62.96
CA VAL A 113 17.74 -4.41 -64.38
C VAL A 113 16.47 -5.32 -64.48
N GLN A 114 15.43 -4.78 -65.15
CA GLN A 114 14.39 -5.35 -66.07
C GLN A 114 13.78 -6.78 -66.04
N PHE A 115 12.46 -6.81 -66.33
CA PHE A 115 11.59 -7.81 -67.03
C PHE A 115 11.54 -9.28 -66.51
N LEU A 116 10.38 -9.89 -66.23
CA LEU A 116 9.37 -10.32 -67.23
C LEU A 116 7.99 -10.67 -66.60
N GLU A 117 6.97 -10.82 -67.45
CA GLU A 117 5.59 -11.19 -67.12
C GLU A 117 5.43 -12.66 -66.64
N HIS A 118 4.39 -12.94 -65.86
CA HIS A 118 3.30 -13.84 -66.26
C HIS A 118 2.10 -13.71 -65.30
N ALA A 119 0.89 -13.85 -65.83
CA ALA A 119 -0.36 -13.80 -65.07
C ALA A 119 -1.16 -15.09 -65.28
N GLU A 120 -1.68 -15.68 -64.20
CA GLU A 120 -2.75 -16.66 -64.26
C GLU A 120 -3.88 -16.33 -63.27
N ARG A 121 -5.12 -16.60 -63.70
CA ARG A 121 -6.36 -16.40 -62.95
C ARG A 121 -7.01 -17.75 -62.69
N VAL A 122 -7.45 -18.03 -61.46
CA VAL A 122 -8.70 -18.75 -61.14
C VAL A 122 -9.12 -18.45 -59.68
N PRO A 123 -10.39 -18.65 -59.26
CA PRO A 123 -11.08 -17.58 -58.52
C PRO A 123 -11.75 -17.99 -57.18
N SER A 124 -12.25 -16.96 -56.50
CA SER A 124 -13.45 -16.94 -55.65
C SER A 124 -13.72 -18.10 -54.67
N LEU A 125 -13.58 -17.81 -53.38
CA LEU A 125 -14.51 -18.28 -52.35
C LEU A 125 -14.62 -17.22 -51.25
N GLY A 126 -15.67 -16.40 -51.29
CA GLY A 126 -15.99 -15.49 -50.20
C GLY A 126 -16.73 -16.25 -49.11
N LEU A 127 -16.25 -16.20 -47.87
CA LEU A 127 -17.01 -16.62 -46.71
C LEU A 127 -17.57 -15.40 -45.98
N CYS A 128 -18.89 -15.24 -46.05
CA CYS A 128 -19.63 -14.39 -45.11
C CYS A 128 -19.48 -14.96 -43.70
N LEU A 129 -19.14 -14.10 -42.74
CA LEU A 129 -19.33 -14.38 -41.32
C LEU A 129 -20.84 -14.32 -41.01
N PRO A 130 -21.47 -15.37 -40.45
CA PRO A 130 -22.82 -15.25 -39.93
C PRO A 130 -22.82 -14.54 -38.57
N LEU A 131 -23.71 -13.57 -38.39
CA LEU A 131 -24.15 -13.18 -37.04
C LEU A 131 -24.83 -14.40 -36.40
N PHE A 132 -24.32 -14.88 -35.27
CA PHE A 132 -25.07 -15.78 -34.40
C PHE A 132 -25.71 -15.01 -33.25
N SER A 133 -26.99 -15.29 -33.02
CA SER A 133 -27.79 -14.65 -31.98
C SER A 133 -27.38 -15.15 -30.60
N LEU A 134 -27.25 -14.25 -29.62
CA LEU A 134 -26.96 -14.56 -28.22
C LEU A 134 -28.22 -15.09 -27.51
N ASP A 135 -28.71 -16.28 -27.87
CA ASP A 135 -29.87 -16.90 -27.20
C ASP A 135 -29.99 -18.43 -27.39
N SER A 136 -28.88 -19.19 -27.29
CA SER A 136 -28.93 -20.65 -27.04
C SER A 136 -27.53 -21.28 -26.79
N LEU A 137 -27.01 -21.24 -25.56
CA LEU A 137 -25.89 -22.10 -25.15
C LEU A 137 -26.11 -22.65 -23.72
N SER A 138 -25.90 -23.95 -23.57
CA SER A 138 -26.01 -24.68 -22.29
C SER A 138 -24.74 -24.57 -21.44
N PRO A 139 -24.78 -24.88 -20.13
CA PRO A 139 -23.68 -24.62 -19.19
C PRO A 139 -22.33 -25.28 -19.54
N ASP A 140 -22.35 -26.37 -20.30
CA ASP A 140 -21.17 -27.22 -20.52
C ASP A 140 -20.17 -26.68 -21.56
N THR A 141 -20.48 -25.57 -22.24
CA THR A 141 -19.57 -24.97 -23.25
C THR A 141 -18.39 -24.20 -22.61
N CYS A 142 -18.43 -23.90 -21.31
CA CYS A 142 -17.38 -23.14 -20.62
C CYS A 142 -16.10 -23.96 -20.27
N MET A 143 -16.06 -25.27 -20.56
CA MET A 143 -14.99 -26.17 -20.11
C MET A 143 -14.08 -26.67 -21.25
N ALA A 144 -13.72 -25.81 -22.21
CA ALA A 144 -12.91 -26.21 -23.38
C ALA A 144 -11.81 -25.21 -23.82
N PHE A 145 -11.32 -24.31 -22.94
CA PHE A 145 -10.10 -23.52 -23.18
C PHE A 145 -9.20 -23.44 -21.93
N SER A 146 -8.81 -24.60 -21.42
CA SER A 146 -7.92 -24.76 -20.25
C SER A 146 -6.47 -25.09 -20.63
N SER A 147 -5.80 -24.17 -21.32
CA SER A 147 -4.33 -24.08 -21.35
C SER A 147 -3.90 -22.69 -21.80
N LEU A 148 -2.84 -22.15 -21.20
CA LEU A 148 -2.33 -20.77 -21.34
C LEU A 148 -3.16 -19.67 -20.65
N GLY A 149 -2.91 -19.49 -19.34
CA GLY A 149 -2.68 -18.14 -18.82
C GLY A 149 -3.80 -17.41 -18.08
N LEU A 150 -5.00 -17.97 -17.90
CA LEU A 150 -6.06 -17.35 -17.08
C LEU A 150 -5.88 -17.62 -15.57
N CYS A 151 -4.74 -17.21 -15.03
CA CYS A 151 -4.59 -17.03 -13.59
C CYS A 151 -5.12 -15.63 -13.22
N SER A 152 -6.29 -15.60 -12.58
CA SER A 152 -6.85 -14.45 -11.85
C SER A 152 -6.79 -13.08 -12.57
N SER A 153 -7.89 -12.70 -13.23
CA SER A 153 -8.18 -11.33 -13.65
C SER A 153 -8.46 -10.37 -12.47
N ARG A 154 -7.70 -10.47 -11.38
CA ARG A 154 -7.66 -9.52 -10.26
C ARG A 154 -6.61 -8.41 -10.49
N MET A 155 -6.33 -8.10 -11.76
CA MET A 155 -5.78 -6.80 -12.16
C MET A 155 -6.93 -5.77 -12.22
N TYR A 156 -6.62 -4.50 -11.95
CA TYR A 156 -7.55 -3.35 -11.98
C TYR A 156 -8.54 -3.18 -10.82
N ALA A 157 -8.05 -3.29 -9.58
CA ALA A 157 -8.43 -2.37 -8.50
C ALA A 157 -7.43 -2.43 -7.33
N GLU A 158 -6.26 -1.80 -7.46
CA GLU A 158 -5.32 -1.63 -6.34
C GLU A 158 -5.85 -0.59 -5.34
N THR A 159 -6.82 -1.00 -4.53
CA THR A 159 -7.35 -0.16 -3.47
C THR A 159 -6.31 -0.07 -2.35
N HIS A 160 -5.91 1.14 -2.00
CA HIS A 160 -4.96 1.41 -0.92
C HIS A 160 -5.62 1.29 0.48
N ARG A 161 -6.52 0.32 0.61
CA ARG A 161 -7.29 0.02 1.81
C ARG A 161 -6.46 -0.85 2.72
N VAL A 162 -6.68 -0.70 4.02
CA VAL A 162 -6.12 -1.55 5.06
C VAL A 162 -7.24 -1.87 6.04
N TYR A 163 -7.11 -2.97 6.79
CA TYR A 163 -8.15 -3.35 7.74
C TYR A 163 -8.26 -2.29 8.85
N ALA A 164 -7.14 -1.93 9.45
CA ALA A 164 -7.04 -0.93 10.51
C ALA A 164 -5.69 -0.21 10.49
N ILE A 165 -5.66 0.98 11.09
CA ILE A 165 -4.42 1.65 11.50
C ILE A 165 -4.45 1.92 13.01
N VAL A 166 -3.36 1.54 13.67
CA VAL A 166 -3.06 1.85 15.07
C VAL A 166 -1.91 2.86 15.05
N LEU A 167 -2.23 4.09 15.44
CA LEU A 167 -1.32 5.23 15.39
C LEU A 167 -0.77 5.51 16.79
N VAL A 168 0.54 5.42 16.99
CA VAL A 168 1.20 5.78 18.26
C VAL A 168 1.99 7.06 18.03
N SER A 169 1.76 8.10 18.83
CA SER A 169 2.43 9.41 18.69
C SER A 169 2.31 10.00 17.28
N ALA A 170 1.08 10.12 16.75
CA ALA A 170 0.82 10.76 15.46
C ALA A 170 0.70 12.29 15.56
N TYR A 171 1.15 13.00 14.52
CA TYR A 171 1.21 14.46 14.43
C TYR A 171 0.88 14.92 12.99
N THR A 172 0.88 16.24 12.75
CA THR A 172 0.28 16.86 11.55
C THR A 172 1.21 17.77 10.75
N SER A 173 2.26 18.32 11.35
CA SER A 173 3.24 19.20 10.71
C SER A 173 4.66 18.66 10.83
N ASP A 174 5.63 19.28 10.14
CA ASP A 174 7.06 18.99 10.35
C ASP A 174 7.62 19.60 11.66
N LEU A 175 6.79 20.32 12.44
CA LEU A 175 7.17 21.03 13.67
C LEU A 175 8.32 22.04 13.49
N GLY A 176 8.65 22.41 12.26
CA GLY A 176 9.83 23.20 11.91
C GLY A 176 11.13 22.41 11.81
N ASP A 177 11.12 21.10 12.09
CA ASP A 177 12.30 20.23 11.99
C ASP A 177 12.70 19.96 10.54
N ASP A 178 14.01 20.05 10.27
CA ASP A 178 14.58 19.94 8.93
C ASP A 178 14.51 18.51 8.38
N ASN A 179 14.63 17.49 9.23
CA ASN A 179 14.60 16.08 8.84
C ASN A 179 13.16 15.59 8.62
N GLU A 180 12.22 15.97 9.49
CA GLU A 180 10.78 15.76 9.29
C GLU A 180 10.29 16.45 8.01
N ARG A 181 10.76 17.67 7.72
CA ARG A 181 10.45 18.35 6.45
C ARG A 181 11.07 17.63 5.25
N ALA A 182 12.30 17.13 5.38
CA ALA A 182 12.99 16.35 4.35
C ALA A 182 12.39 14.95 4.11
N SER A 183 11.57 14.41 5.02
CA SER A 183 10.80 13.18 4.80
C SER A 183 9.80 13.30 3.64
N GLY A 184 9.35 14.52 3.34
CA GLY A 184 8.34 14.83 2.33
C GLY A 184 6.88 14.62 2.78
N TYR A 185 6.62 14.03 3.96
CA TYR A 185 5.26 13.74 4.40
C TYR A 185 4.37 14.97 4.62
N PHE A 186 4.95 16.11 5.00
CA PHE A 186 4.20 17.33 5.38
C PHE A 186 4.07 18.37 4.25
N SER A 187 4.65 18.06 3.07
CA SER A 187 4.69 18.91 1.87
C SER A 187 3.33 19.35 1.29
N ARG A 188 2.22 18.82 1.79
CA ARG A 188 0.86 19.01 1.25
C ARG A 188 -0.21 18.70 2.30
N PRO A 189 -1.44 19.22 2.16
CA PRO A 189 -2.53 18.95 3.10
C PRO A 189 -2.81 17.46 3.33
N TRP A 190 -3.36 17.16 4.50
CA TRP A 190 -3.86 15.84 4.86
C TRP A 190 -5.22 15.57 4.22
N GLN A 191 -5.37 14.40 3.60
CA GLN A 191 -6.61 14.00 2.92
C GLN A 191 -7.48 13.15 3.86
N TRP A 192 -7.90 13.74 4.99
CA TRP A 192 -8.57 13.06 6.11
C TRP A 192 -9.74 12.16 5.67
N GLU A 193 -10.64 12.66 4.82
CA GLU A 193 -11.79 11.89 4.33
C GLU A 193 -11.39 10.65 3.50
N LYS A 194 -10.27 10.70 2.75
CA LYS A 194 -9.75 9.52 2.04
C LYS A 194 -9.18 8.48 3.00
N ILE A 195 -8.49 8.93 4.06
CA ILE A 195 -7.95 8.05 5.09
C ILE A 195 -9.10 7.29 5.77
N LYS A 196 -10.15 8.00 6.22
CA LYS A 196 -11.36 7.39 6.81
C LYS A 196 -12.08 6.45 5.83
N ALA A 197 -12.22 6.84 4.57
CA ALA A 197 -12.87 6.01 3.55
C ALA A 197 -12.11 4.70 3.24
N ASN A 198 -10.77 4.73 3.31
CA ASN A 198 -9.90 3.58 3.04
C ASN A 198 -9.60 2.72 4.28
N CYS A 199 -9.76 3.27 5.49
CA CYS A 199 -9.48 2.60 6.76
C CYS A 199 -10.61 2.92 7.78
N PRO A 200 -11.62 2.05 7.93
CA PRO A 200 -12.74 2.28 8.84
C PRO A 200 -12.40 2.07 10.32
N HIS A 201 -11.26 1.46 10.63
CA HIS A 201 -10.82 1.16 11.99
C HIS A 201 -9.54 1.94 12.33
N ILE A 202 -9.71 3.11 12.93
CA ILE A 202 -8.61 4.00 13.31
C ILE A 202 -8.55 4.06 14.84
N VAL A 203 -7.42 3.64 15.42
CA VAL A 203 -7.11 3.78 16.85
C VAL A 203 -5.87 4.64 16.99
N GLN A 204 -5.87 5.53 17.98
CA GLN A 204 -4.70 6.35 18.29
C GLN A 204 -4.31 6.22 19.76
N PHE A 205 -3.02 6.05 20.01
CA PHE A 205 -2.36 6.19 21.29
C PHE A 205 -1.58 7.51 21.29
N GLY A 206 -1.80 8.35 22.31
CA GLY A 206 -1.11 9.62 22.45
C GLY A 206 -0.92 9.99 23.90
N SER A 207 0.14 10.75 24.21
CA SER A 207 0.47 11.18 25.57
C SER A 207 0.66 12.68 25.64
N THR A 208 0.13 13.31 26.70
CA THR A 208 0.22 14.76 26.89
C THR A 208 1.58 15.25 27.35
N ASP A 209 2.42 14.34 27.84
CA ASP A 209 3.81 14.55 28.30
C ASP A 209 4.85 14.18 27.23
N ASP A 210 4.44 13.96 25.97
CA ASP A 210 5.36 13.71 24.85
C ASP A 210 6.33 14.91 24.69
N PRO A 211 7.65 14.70 24.85
CA PRO A 211 8.63 15.78 24.84
C PRO A 211 8.97 16.28 23.42
N PHE A 212 8.55 15.56 22.38
CA PHE A 212 8.79 15.93 20.98
C PHE A 212 7.53 16.48 20.31
N LEU A 213 6.36 15.90 20.61
CA LEU A 213 5.12 16.21 19.90
C LEU A 213 4.11 17.00 20.75
N PRO A 214 3.72 18.22 20.35
CA PRO A 214 2.72 18.99 21.08
C PRO A 214 1.37 18.26 21.07
N TRP A 215 0.77 18.09 22.26
CA TRP A 215 -0.53 17.43 22.43
C TRP A 215 -1.62 17.93 21.46
N LYS A 216 -1.58 19.21 21.09
CA LYS A 216 -2.51 19.81 20.13
C LYS A 216 -2.52 19.08 18.77
N GLU A 217 -1.36 18.67 18.25
CA GLU A 217 -1.30 17.96 16.97
C GLU A 217 -1.75 16.51 17.10
N GLN A 218 -1.38 15.83 18.20
CA GLN A 218 -1.90 14.50 18.51
C GLN A 218 -3.44 14.52 18.59
N GLN A 219 -4.00 15.50 19.29
CA GLN A 219 -5.44 15.70 19.39
C GLN A 219 -6.08 16.08 18.04
N GLU A 220 -5.40 16.83 17.18
CA GLU A 220 -5.89 17.10 15.83
C GLU A 220 -6.00 15.81 15.00
N VAL A 221 -4.97 14.96 14.95
CA VAL A 221 -5.06 13.67 14.23
C VAL A 221 -6.28 12.87 14.71
N ALA A 222 -6.45 12.73 16.02
CA ALA A 222 -7.56 11.98 16.60
C ALA A 222 -8.93 12.57 16.20
N ASN A 223 -9.07 13.90 16.25
CA ASN A 223 -10.31 14.59 15.92
C ASN A 223 -10.62 14.54 14.42
N ARG A 224 -9.62 14.70 13.54
CA ARG A 224 -9.82 14.75 12.08
C ARG A 224 -10.05 13.38 11.46
N LEU A 225 -9.49 12.33 12.08
CA LEU A 225 -9.71 10.93 11.69
C LEU A 225 -10.87 10.26 12.42
N GLU A 226 -11.50 10.93 13.40
CA GLU A 226 -12.52 10.35 14.28
C GLU A 226 -12.01 9.06 14.99
N ALA A 227 -10.72 9.06 15.34
CA ALA A 227 -10.03 7.89 15.86
C ALA A 227 -10.44 7.57 17.31
N LYS A 228 -10.47 6.28 17.64
CA LYS A 228 -10.58 5.83 19.03
C LYS A 228 -9.30 6.19 19.80
N LEU A 229 -9.34 7.30 20.54
CA LEU A 229 -8.19 7.85 21.24
C LEU A 229 -7.99 7.23 22.64
N TYR A 230 -6.82 6.61 22.84
CA TYR A 230 -6.27 6.22 24.12
C TYR A 230 -5.26 7.31 24.56
N ARG A 231 -5.73 8.21 25.44
CA ARG A 231 -4.94 9.33 25.97
C ARG A 231 -4.22 8.93 27.26
N PHE A 232 -2.93 9.22 27.31
CA PHE A 232 -2.05 9.07 28.48
C PHE A 232 -1.50 10.42 28.93
N THR A 233 -0.88 10.43 30.12
CA THR A 233 -0.23 11.61 30.71
C THR A 233 1.16 11.30 31.29
N ASP A 234 1.65 10.09 31.04
CA ASP A 234 2.78 9.43 31.72
C ASP A 234 3.54 8.45 30.81
N ARG A 235 3.37 8.56 29.48
CA ARG A 235 3.96 7.65 28.48
C ARG A 235 4.98 8.33 27.56
N GLY A 236 5.17 9.65 27.68
CA GLY A 236 6.06 10.42 26.82
C GLY A 236 5.84 10.10 25.34
N HIS A 237 6.94 9.81 24.62
CA HIS A 237 6.93 9.37 23.22
C HIS A 237 6.91 7.84 23.06
N PHE A 238 6.28 7.11 23.99
CA PHE A 238 6.12 5.65 23.97
C PHE A 238 7.42 4.86 23.69
N GLN A 239 8.54 5.26 24.30
CA GLN A 239 9.85 4.62 24.10
C GLN A 239 10.15 3.46 25.07
N ASN A 240 9.16 3.04 25.86
CA ASN A 240 9.25 1.86 26.75
C ASN A 240 9.41 0.54 25.97
N THR A 241 9.79 -0.52 26.68
CA THR A 241 10.07 -1.85 26.12
C THR A 241 8.86 -2.79 26.02
N GLU A 242 7.72 -2.41 26.60
CA GLU A 242 6.46 -3.18 26.58
C GLU A 242 5.27 -2.26 26.28
N PHE A 243 4.20 -2.79 25.68
CA PHE A 243 2.97 -2.04 25.37
C PHE A 243 1.73 -2.94 25.40
N HIS A 244 1.21 -3.18 26.60
CA HIS A 244 0.13 -4.16 26.85
C HIS A 244 -1.23 -3.68 26.31
N GLU A 245 -1.47 -2.37 26.39
CA GLU A 245 -2.69 -1.71 25.94
C GLU A 245 -2.85 -1.84 24.41
N LEU A 246 -1.74 -1.71 23.66
CA LEU A 246 -1.69 -1.91 22.21
C LEU A 246 -2.00 -3.36 21.82
N VAL A 247 -1.39 -4.34 22.49
CA VAL A 247 -1.68 -5.78 22.25
C VAL A 247 -3.15 -6.10 22.53
N SER A 248 -3.71 -5.52 23.59
CA SER A 248 -5.13 -5.67 23.95
C SER A 248 -6.06 -5.08 22.88
N VAL A 249 -5.72 -3.90 22.34
CA VAL A 249 -6.45 -3.30 21.21
C VAL A 249 -6.41 -4.19 19.98
N VAL A 250 -5.23 -4.68 19.57
CA VAL A 250 -5.12 -5.52 18.36
C VAL A 250 -5.94 -6.81 18.55
N LYS A 251 -5.89 -7.45 19.72
CA LYS A 251 -6.73 -8.64 20.00
C LYS A 251 -8.23 -8.35 19.85
N SER A 252 -8.71 -7.22 20.38
CA SER A 252 -10.11 -6.82 20.24
C SER A 252 -10.56 -6.54 18.79
N MET A 253 -9.61 -6.36 17.85
CA MET A 253 -9.91 -6.23 16.42
C MET A 253 -10.05 -7.58 15.70
N LEU A 254 -9.58 -8.68 16.31
CA LEU A 254 -9.66 -10.06 15.79
C LEU A 254 -10.87 -10.81 16.34
N GLU A 255 -11.43 -10.36 17.46
CA GLU A 255 -12.66 -10.86 18.05
C GLU A 255 -13.85 -10.46 17.17
N VAL A 256 -14.15 -11.31 16.17
CA VAL A 256 -15.32 -11.15 15.31
C VAL A 256 -16.58 -11.16 16.16
N PRO A 257 -17.47 -10.15 16.05
CA PRO A 257 -18.81 -10.23 16.61
C PRO A 257 -19.56 -11.37 15.91
N GLY A 258 -19.89 -12.42 16.68
CA GLY A 258 -20.65 -13.58 16.21
C GLY A 258 -22.12 -13.30 15.98
#